data_AF-A0A524EEX9-F1
#
_entry.id   AF-A0A524EEX9-F1
#
_cell.length_a   1.000
_cell.length_b   1.000
_cell.length_c   1.000
_cell.angle_alpha   90.00
_cell.angle_beta   90.00
_cell.angle_gamma   90.00
#
_symmetry.space_group_name_H-M   'P 1'
#
loop_
_entity.id
_entity.type
_entity.pdbx_description
1 polymer ?
#
loop_
_entity_poly.entity_id
_entity_poly.type
_entity_poly.pdbx_seq_one_letter_code
_entity_poly.pdbx_strand_id
1 'polypeptide(L)'
;MPSSDNDGQTPMIWCPLLPPEELRRFTDYSEELSQINSAYDDWRTKMRGLLSEEAGAGMLLDRVRMLMISIGIAVPRNRSLVETVQDIVSDKLRKRAIEMVATKVSEDHKGQWTGETLVRFFKRLRFTRDIIPREEMVLAAEETDAPSKKKRGVFAGLRNSIMGKNEEAGRKPNSSVLVKAAMPKATEILRHLYRLLLSVDPWGESN
;
A
#
# COMPACT_ATOMS: atom_id res chain seq x y z
N MET A 1 -8.79 -46.99 -28.88
CA MET A 1 -9.09 -46.19 -27.66
C MET A 1 -8.93 -47.11 -26.46
N PRO A 2 -8.19 -46.65 -25.44
CA PRO A 2 -8.83 -45.86 -24.39
C PRO A 2 -8.26 -44.44 -24.30
N SER A 3 -9.17 -43.57 -23.90
CA SER A 3 -9.03 -42.19 -23.46
C SER A 3 -8.21 -42.11 -22.18
N SER A 4 -7.24 -41.21 -22.16
CA SER A 4 -6.74 -40.61 -20.93
C SER A 4 -6.96 -39.12 -21.07
N ASP A 5 -8.04 -38.68 -20.43
CA ASP A 5 -8.39 -37.29 -20.21
C ASP A 5 -7.17 -36.55 -19.69
N ASN A 6 -6.62 -35.68 -20.54
CA ASN A 6 -5.73 -34.64 -20.07
C ASN A 6 -6.68 -33.59 -19.48
N ASP A 7 -7.07 -33.82 -18.22
CA ASP A 7 -7.87 -32.90 -17.43
C ASP A 7 -7.38 -31.48 -17.69
N GLY A 8 -8.28 -30.63 -18.18
CA GLY A 8 -8.04 -29.29 -18.66
C GLY A 8 -7.59 -28.35 -17.53
N GLN A 9 -6.38 -28.54 -17.02
CA GLN A 9 -5.67 -27.53 -16.26
C GLN A 9 -5.25 -26.45 -17.24
N THR A 10 -6.10 -25.45 -17.42
CA THR A 10 -5.70 -24.16 -17.99
C THR A 10 -4.44 -23.72 -17.24
N PRO A 11 -3.32 -23.49 -17.94
CA PRO A 11 -2.07 -23.13 -17.28
C PRO A 11 -2.31 -21.85 -16.49
N MET A 12 -2.03 -21.91 -15.19
CA MET A 12 -2.20 -20.80 -14.27
C MET A 12 -1.36 -19.61 -14.75
N ILE A 13 -2.02 -18.55 -15.21
CA ILE A 13 -1.34 -17.37 -15.72
C ILE A 13 -0.79 -16.58 -14.53
N TRP A 14 0.53 -16.41 -14.51
CA TRP A 14 1.20 -15.59 -13.53
C TRP A 14 0.80 -14.12 -13.71
N CYS A 15 0.26 -13.51 -12.66
CA CYS A 15 -0.07 -12.08 -12.60
C CYS A 15 0.72 -11.45 -11.44
N PRO A 16 1.82 -10.71 -11.69
CA PRO A 16 2.67 -10.18 -10.64
C PRO A 16 1.97 -9.25 -9.64
N LEU A 17 0.86 -8.62 -10.04
CA LEU A 17 0.07 -7.77 -9.15
C LEU A 17 -0.76 -8.55 -8.13
N LEU A 18 -0.90 -9.87 -8.32
CA LEU A 18 -1.56 -10.75 -7.38
C LEU A 18 -0.50 -11.51 -6.58
N PRO A 19 -0.51 -11.39 -5.24
CA PRO A 19 0.32 -12.21 -4.38
C PRO A 19 0.09 -13.71 -4.64
N PRO A 20 1.12 -14.56 -4.54
CA PRO A 20 0.99 -16.00 -4.83
C PRO A 20 -0.16 -16.69 -4.10
N GLU A 21 -0.43 -16.29 -2.86
CA GLU A 21 -1.51 -16.83 -2.03
C GLU A 21 -2.91 -16.48 -2.56
N GLU A 22 -3.06 -15.41 -3.33
CA GLU A 22 -4.33 -14.97 -3.90
C GLU A 22 -4.60 -15.60 -5.27
N LEU A 23 -3.56 -15.98 -6.02
CA LEU A 23 -3.69 -16.40 -7.42
C LEU A 23 -4.63 -17.60 -7.63
N ARG A 24 -4.77 -18.49 -6.63
CA ARG A 24 -5.69 -19.65 -6.71
C ARG A 24 -7.16 -19.23 -6.83
N ARG A 25 -7.52 -18.02 -6.41
CA ARG A 25 -8.89 -17.49 -6.52
C ARG A 25 -9.24 -17.05 -7.94
N PHE A 26 -8.27 -17.05 -8.86
CA PHE A 26 -8.42 -16.46 -10.18
C PHE A 26 -8.15 -17.45 -11.33
N THR A 27 -8.24 -18.75 -11.07
CA THR A 27 -8.02 -19.81 -12.08
C THR A 27 -8.93 -19.66 -13.30
N ASP A 28 -10.14 -19.17 -13.10
CA ASP A 28 -11.17 -19.07 -14.15
C ASP A 28 -11.05 -17.77 -14.96
N TYR A 29 -10.13 -16.87 -14.60
CA TYR A 29 -9.95 -15.55 -15.20
C TYR A 29 -8.64 -15.44 -16.00
N SER A 30 -8.17 -16.54 -16.59
CA SER A 30 -6.85 -16.58 -17.23
C SER A 30 -6.68 -15.49 -18.31
N GLU A 31 -7.69 -15.29 -19.15
CA GLU A 31 -7.65 -14.26 -20.21
C GLU A 31 -7.56 -12.84 -19.62
N GLU A 32 -8.40 -12.53 -18.63
CA GLU A 32 -8.38 -11.24 -17.96
C GLU A 32 -7.09 -11.00 -17.16
N LEU A 33 -6.54 -12.03 -16.51
CA LEU A 33 -5.26 -11.95 -15.82
C LEU A 33 -4.12 -11.64 -16.78
N SER A 34 -4.14 -12.20 -17.99
CA SER A 34 -3.18 -11.88 -19.05
C SER A 34 -3.28 -10.41 -19.48
N GLN A 35 -4.50 -9.88 -19.62
CA GLN A 35 -4.74 -8.46 -19.93
C GLN A 35 -4.24 -7.55 -18.80
N ILE A 36 -4.52 -7.90 -17.54
CA ILE A 36 -4.02 -7.16 -16.36
C ILE A 36 -2.50 -7.17 -16.33
N ASN A 37 -1.87 -8.31 -16.61
CA ASN A 37 -0.42 -8.43 -16.65
C ASN A 37 0.19 -7.52 -17.75
N SER A 38 -0.39 -7.54 -18.96
CA SER A 38 0.04 -6.63 -20.04
C SER A 38 -0.10 -5.16 -19.64
N ALA A 39 -1.22 -4.78 -19.00
CA ALA A 39 -1.44 -3.41 -18.55
C ALA A 39 -0.46 -2.99 -17.44
N TYR A 40 -0.10 -3.92 -16.55
CA TYR A 40 0.93 -3.70 -15.55
C TYR A 40 2.31 -3.50 -16.18
N ASP A 41 2.67 -4.32 -17.16
CA ASP A 41 3.96 -4.23 -17.87
C ASP A 41 4.11 -2.91 -18.64
N ASP A 42 3.04 -2.49 -19.31
CA ASP A 42 2.95 -1.19 -19.97
C ASP A 42 3.11 -0.04 -18.96
N TRP A 43 2.40 -0.13 -17.83
CA TRP A 43 2.51 0.86 -16.77
C TRP A 43 3.94 0.91 -16.23
N ARG A 44 4.56 -0.23 -15.89
CA ARG A 44 5.94 -0.29 -15.38
C ARG A 44 6.92 0.33 -16.36
N THR A 45 6.81 0.01 -17.64
CA THR A 45 7.67 0.52 -18.70
C THR A 45 7.58 2.04 -18.79
N LYS A 46 6.36 2.60 -18.78
CA LYS A 46 6.14 4.07 -18.77
C LYS A 46 6.68 4.73 -17.51
N MET A 47 6.57 4.04 -16.37
CA MET A 47 6.87 4.59 -15.05
C MET A 47 8.35 4.55 -14.67
N ARG A 48 9.14 3.62 -15.21
CA ARG A 48 10.59 3.51 -14.93
C ARG A 48 11.35 4.81 -15.17
N GLY A 49 11.05 5.53 -16.25
CA GLY A 49 11.69 6.82 -16.57
C GLY A 49 11.26 7.99 -15.69
N LEU A 50 10.24 7.81 -14.84
CA LEU A 50 9.63 8.88 -14.06
C LEU A 50 10.04 8.86 -12.58
N LEU A 51 10.85 7.89 -12.14
CA LEU A 51 11.34 7.79 -10.77
C LEU A 51 12.37 8.91 -10.45
N SER A 52 11.88 10.12 -10.18
CA SER A 52 12.69 11.25 -9.72
C SER A 52 12.72 11.32 -8.19
N GLU A 53 13.85 11.74 -7.61
CA GLU A 53 13.95 12.03 -6.18
C GLU A 53 13.03 13.17 -5.75
N GLU A 54 12.73 14.10 -6.66
CA GLU A 54 11.85 15.26 -6.46
C GLU A 54 10.37 14.89 -6.43
N ALA A 55 10.01 13.65 -6.77
CA ALA A 55 8.63 13.19 -6.73
C ALA A 55 8.09 13.19 -5.28
N GLY A 56 7.25 14.19 -4.98
CA GLY A 56 6.48 14.26 -3.74
C GLY A 56 5.36 13.22 -3.66
N ALA A 57 4.79 13.06 -2.47
CA ALA A 57 3.72 12.10 -2.19
C ALA A 57 2.55 12.13 -3.20
N GLY A 58 2.15 13.31 -3.67
CA GLY A 58 1.01 13.47 -4.59
C GLY A 58 1.28 12.82 -5.95
N MET A 59 2.45 13.11 -6.54
CA MET A 59 2.87 12.50 -7.80
C MET A 59 3.01 10.98 -7.68
N LEU A 60 3.55 10.49 -6.56
CA LEU A 60 3.70 9.05 -6.33
C LEU A 60 2.33 8.35 -6.21
N LEU A 61 1.39 8.95 -5.49
CA LEU A 61 0.03 8.43 -5.36
C LEU A 61 -0.72 8.46 -6.69
N ASP A 62 -0.58 9.53 -7.47
CA ASP A 62 -1.21 9.63 -8.79
C ASP A 62 -0.68 8.54 -9.75
N ARG A 63 0.62 8.22 -9.70
CA ARG A 63 1.18 7.13 -10.51
C ARG A 63 0.63 5.77 -10.11
N VAL A 64 0.46 5.51 -8.81
CA VAL A 64 -0.22 4.30 -8.34
C VAL A 64 -1.69 4.30 -8.78
N ARG A 65 -2.36 5.45 -8.77
CA ARG A 65 -3.73 5.57 -9.28
C ARG A 65 -3.80 5.28 -10.78
N MET A 66 -2.84 5.73 -11.57
CA MET A 66 -2.75 5.40 -12.99
C MET A 66 -2.66 3.88 -13.21
N LEU A 67 -1.95 3.15 -12.35
CA LEU A 67 -1.94 1.68 -12.40
C LEU A 67 -3.34 1.11 -12.17
N MET A 68 -4.03 1.58 -11.14
CA MET A 68 -5.40 1.14 -10.84
C MET A 68 -6.35 1.40 -12.03
N ILE A 69 -6.22 2.57 -12.68
CA ILE A 69 -6.99 2.91 -13.88
C ILE A 69 -6.63 1.97 -15.04
N SER A 70 -5.35 1.69 -15.27
CA SER A 70 -4.90 0.76 -16.32
C SER A 70 -5.47 -0.65 -16.14
N ILE A 71 -5.57 -1.15 -14.90
CA ILE A 71 -6.24 -2.43 -14.59
C ILE A 71 -7.71 -2.38 -15.00
N GLY A 72 -8.42 -1.30 -14.67
CA GLY A 72 -9.84 -1.14 -15.03
C GLY A 72 -10.09 -1.01 -16.53
N ILE A 73 -9.17 -0.38 -17.26
CA ILE A 73 -9.24 -0.29 -18.73
C ILE A 73 -8.95 -1.62 -19.39
N ALA A 74 -8.02 -2.42 -18.83
CA ALA A 74 -7.64 -3.71 -19.38
C ALA A 74 -8.80 -4.69 -19.40
N VAL A 75 -9.65 -4.66 -18.37
CA VAL A 75 -10.76 -5.62 -18.20
C VAL A 75 -12.11 -4.90 -18.05
N PRO A 76 -12.60 -4.21 -19.09
CA PRO A 76 -13.77 -3.34 -18.98
C PRO A 76 -15.08 -4.12 -18.80
N ARG A 77 -15.11 -5.41 -19.17
CA ARG A 77 -16.31 -6.26 -19.14
C ARG A 77 -16.49 -7.00 -17.81
N ASN A 78 -15.47 -7.05 -16.95
CA ASN A 78 -15.50 -7.78 -15.69
C ASN A 78 -15.14 -6.86 -14.52
N ARG A 79 -16.10 -6.01 -14.16
CA ARG A 79 -15.92 -4.99 -13.11
C ARG A 79 -15.63 -5.61 -11.74
N SER A 80 -16.25 -6.74 -11.41
CA SER A 80 -16.05 -7.41 -10.12
C SER A 80 -14.60 -7.91 -9.97
N LEU A 81 -14.03 -8.46 -11.05
CA LEU A 81 -12.62 -8.83 -11.07
C LEU A 81 -11.71 -7.62 -10.89
N VAL A 82 -11.95 -6.53 -11.62
CA VAL A 82 -11.19 -5.28 -11.49
C VAL A 82 -11.20 -4.77 -10.06
N GLU A 83 -12.37 -4.65 -9.44
CA GLU A 83 -12.51 -4.17 -8.06
C GLU A 83 -11.76 -5.09 -7.09
N THR A 84 -11.88 -6.41 -7.26
CA THR A 84 -11.18 -7.40 -6.42
C THR A 84 -9.65 -7.26 -6.53
N VAL A 85 -9.12 -7.12 -7.75
CA VAL A 85 -7.68 -6.96 -7.97
C VAL A 85 -7.18 -5.63 -7.40
N GLN A 86 -7.90 -4.53 -7.63
CA GLN A 86 -7.56 -3.22 -7.08
C GLN A 86 -7.58 -3.21 -5.55
N ASP A 87 -8.51 -3.93 -4.92
CA ASP A 87 -8.58 -4.09 -3.46
C ASP A 87 -7.37 -4.88 -2.94
N ILE A 88 -7.02 -6.01 -3.56
CA ILE A 88 -5.84 -6.81 -3.19
C ILE A 88 -4.56 -5.97 -3.24
N VAL A 89 -4.35 -5.26 -4.36
CA VAL A 89 -3.16 -4.40 -4.53
C VAL A 89 -3.16 -3.29 -3.48
N SER A 90 -4.30 -2.63 -3.26
CA SER A 90 -4.43 -1.55 -2.28
C SER A 90 -4.14 -2.02 -0.85
N ASP A 91 -4.66 -3.20 -0.48
CA ASP A 91 -4.48 -3.79 0.84
C ASP A 91 -3.02 -4.20 1.08
N LYS A 92 -2.37 -4.79 0.07
CA LYS A 92 -0.95 -5.15 0.13
C LYS A 92 -0.06 -3.93 0.28
N LEU A 93 -0.29 -2.89 -0.52
CA LEU A 93 0.43 -1.62 -0.41
C LEU A 93 0.24 -0.99 0.97
N ARG A 94 -1.00 -0.97 1.49
CA ARG A 94 -1.31 -0.42 2.81
C ARG A 94 -0.60 -1.19 3.93
N LYS A 95 -0.68 -2.53 3.91
CA LYS A 95 -0.03 -3.40 4.89
C LYS A 95 1.48 -3.12 4.91
N ARG A 96 2.10 -3.11 3.72
CA ARG A 96 3.54 -2.87 3.56
C ARG A 96 3.95 -1.46 4.01
N ALA A 97 3.13 -0.45 3.72
CA ALA A 97 3.35 0.91 4.19
C ALA A 97 3.39 0.98 5.72
N ILE A 98 2.43 0.33 6.39
CA ILE A 98 2.34 0.30 7.85
C ILE A 98 3.54 -0.42 8.48
N GLU A 99 3.98 -1.54 7.89
CA GLU A 99 5.21 -2.23 8.30
C GLU A 99 6.45 -1.33 8.18
N MET A 100 6.53 -0.53 7.11
CA MET A 100 7.61 0.45 6.92
C MET A 100 7.56 1.59 7.94
N VAL A 101 6.35 2.05 8.33
CA VAL A 101 6.22 3.04 9.40
C VAL A 101 6.80 2.49 10.71
N ALA A 102 6.50 1.23 11.04
CA ALA A 102 6.98 0.60 12.26
C ALA A 102 8.51 0.44 12.33
N THR A 103 9.18 0.41 11.18
CA THR A 103 10.64 0.22 11.09
C THR A 103 11.42 1.52 10.84
N LYS A 104 10.81 2.54 10.21
CA LYS A 104 11.49 3.77 9.77
C LYS A 104 11.26 4.99 10.66
N VAL A 105 10.33 4.91 11.61
CA VAL A 105 10.00 6.03 12.50
C VAL A 105 10.62 5.79 13.88
N SER A 106 11.27 6.83 14.40
CA SER A 106 11.93 6.82 15.70
C SER A 106 10.95 6.50 16.84
N GLU A 107 11.45 5.84 17.88
CA GLU A 107 10.68 5.46 19.08
C GLU A 107 10.58 6.60 20.12
N ASP A 108 11.27 7.71 19.88
CA ASP A 108 11.15 8.92 20.72
C ASP A 108 9.71 9.47 20.70
N HIS A 109 9.36 10.25 21.73
CA HIS A 109 7.99 10.74 21.91
C HIS A 109 7.41 11.44 20.66
N LYS A 110 8.23 12.24 19.97
CA LYS A 110 7.82 12.92 18.74
C LYS A 110 7.68 11.95 17.55
N GLY A 111 8.54 10.94 17.48
CA GLY A 111 8.47 9.85 16.54
C GLY A 111 7.18 9.04 16.70
N GLN A 112 6.75 8.75 17.93
CA GLN A 112 5.51 8.01 18.20
C GLN A 112 4.27 8.70 17.60
N TRP A 113 4.08 10.00 17.86
CA TRP A 113 2.95 10.74 17.28
C TRP A 113 3.00 10.80 15.75
N THR A 114 4.20 10.94 15.19
CA THR A 114 4.42 10.94 13.74
C THR A 114 4.10 9.58 13.13
N GLY A 115 4.52 8.50 13.78
CA GLY A 115 4.25 7.12 13.39
C GLY A 115 2.75 6.82 13.41
N GLU A 116 2.05 7.20 14.49
CA GLU A 116 0.60 7.05 14.56
C GLU A 116 -0.14 7.80 13.45
N THR A 117 0.28 9.05 13.19
CA THR A 117 -0.29 9.87 12.11
C THR A 117 -0.09 9.19 10.75
N LEU A 118 1.11 8.65 10.50
CA LEU A 118 1.41 7.92 9.26
C LEU A 118 0.58 6.64 9.13
N VAL A 119 0.41 5.86 10.20
CA VAL A 119 -0.44 4.67 10.18
C VAL A 119 -1.88 5.04 9.82
N ARG A 120 -2.43 6.11 10.42
CA ARG A 120 -3.77 6.60 10.09
C ARG A 120 -3.85 7.07 8.64
N PHE A 121 -2.88 7.86 8.19
CA PHE A 121 -2.78 8.30 6.79
C PHE A 121 -2.86 7.12 5.81
N PHE A 122 -1.98 6.12 5.94
CA PHE A 122 -1.98 4.96 5.04
C PHE A 122 -3.26 4.11 5.15
N LYS A 123 -3.88 4.03 6.33
CA LYS A 123 -5.18 3.35 6.48
C LYS A 123 -6.31 4.04 5.73
N ARG A 124 -6.27 5.37 5.64
CA ARG A 124 -7.28 6.19 4.96
C ARG A 124 -7.12 6.19 3.44
N LEU A 125 -5.92 5.95 2.92
CA LEU A 125 -5.64 6.00 1.49
C LEU A 125 -6.51 5.02 0.70
N ARG A 126 -7.14 5.57 -0.35
CA ARG A 126 -7.83 4.84 -1.42
C ARG A 126 -7.08 5.08 -2.72
N PHE A 127 -6.16 4.18 -3.08
CA PHE A 127 -5.29 4.32 -4.25
C PHE A 127 -6.04 4.43 -5.59
N THR A 128 -7.34 4.11 -5.63
CA THR A 128 -8.22 4.25 -6.79
C THR A 128 -8.79 5.66 -6.98
N ARG A 129 -8.58 6.57 -6.03
CA ARG A 129 -9.17 7.93 -6.03
C ARG A 129 -8.11 9.01 -6.12
N ASP A 130 -8.58 10.21 -6.45
CA ASP A 130 -7.75 11.40 -6.31
C ASP A 130 -7.46 11.67 -4.85
N ILE A 131 -6.21 12.00 -4.55
CA ILE A 131 -5.75 12.19 -3.18
C ILE A 131 -4.90 13.45 -3.13
N ILE A 132 -5.31 14.40 -2.31
CA ILE A 132 -4.48 15.53 -1.92
C ILE A 132 -3.75 15.12 -0.62
N PRO A 133 -2.45 14.73 -0.69
CA PRO A 133 -1.82 14.01 0.43
C PRO A 133 -1.74 14.85 1.70
N ARG A 134 -1.57 16.17 1.55
CA ARG A 134 -1.53 17.10 2.67
C ARG A 134 -2.85 17.14 3.42
N GLU A 135 -3.98 17.14 2.71
CA GLU A 135 -5.32 17.17 3.33
C GLU A 135 -5.59 15.86 4.07
N GLU A 136 -5.31 14.71 3.44
CA GLU A 136 -5.43 13.42 4.11
C GLU A 136 -4.50 13.28 5.33
N MET A 137 -3.32 13.90 5.29
CA MET A 137 -2.39 13.92 6.42
C MET A 137 -2.91 14.79 7.58
N VAL A 138 -3.57 15.92 7.27
CA VAL A 138 -4.22 16.77 8.28
C VAL A 138 -5.34 15.98 8.97
N LEU A 139 -6.22 15.33 8.19
CA LEU A 139 -7.28 14.49 8.73
C LEU A 139 -6.74 13.36 9.61
N ALA A 140 -5.65 12.72 9.19
CA ALA A 140 -4.99 11.68 9.98
C ALA A 140 -4.40 12.22 11.31
N ALA A 141 -3.84 13.43 11.29
CA ALA A 141 -3.29 14.07 12.49
C ALA A 141 -4.41 14.51 13.47
N GLU A 142 -5.55 14.94 12.96
CA GLU A 142 -6.74 15.32 13.74
C GLU A 142 -7.48 14.11 14.33
N GLU A 143 -7.57 12.99 13.62
CA GLU A 143 -8.10 11.74 14.19
C GLU A 143 -7.26 11.21 15.36
N THR A 144 -6.01 11.67 15.45
CA THR A 144 -5.15 11.40 16.60
C THR A 144 -5.58 12.20 17.85
N ASP A 145 -6.47 13.20 17.72
CA ASP A 145 -7.04 13.99 18.82
C ASP A 145 -8.28 13.36 19.47
N ALA A 146 -8.92 12.36 18.85
CA ALA A 146 -10.09 11.73 19.44
C ALA A 146 -9.69 10.92 20.69
N PRO A 147 -10.36 11.11 21.85
CA PRO A 147 -10.04 10.38 23.06
C PRO A 147 -10.30 8.90 22.84
N SER A 148 -9.24 8.14 22.61
CA SER A 148 -9.34 6.70 22.49
C SER A 148 -9.68 6.13 23.87
N LYS A 149 -10.94 5.70 24.05
CA LYS A 149 -11.26 4.69 25.06
C LYS A 149 -10.31 3.51 24.82
N LYS A 150 -9.30 3.36 25.68
CA LYS A 150 -8.42 2.19 25.82
C LYS A 150 -8.29 1.35 24.55
N LYS A 151 -7.65 1.86 23.50
CA LYS A 151 -7.09 0.99 22.47
C LYS A 151 -5.58 1.01 22.66
N ARG A 152 -5.10 -0.03 23.36
CA ARG A 152 -3.70 -0.50 23.29
C ARG A 152 -3.20 -0.24 21.88
N GLY A 153 -2.18 0.61 21.78
CA GLY A 153 -1.71 1.16 20.51
C GLY A 153 -1.46 0.06 19.49
N VAL A 154 -1.65 0.38 18.22
CA VAL A 154 -1.31 -0.50 17.10
C VAL A 154 0.17 -0.92 17.14
N PHE A 155 1.01 -0.13 17.82
CA PHE A 155 2.41 -0.45 18.15
C PHE A 155 2.60 -1.46 19.30
N ALA A 156 1.66 -1.57 20.25
CA ALA A 156 1.75 -2.51 21.37
C ALA A 156 1.43 -3.96 20.97
N GLY A 157 0.75 -4.17 19.84
CA GLY A 157 0.43 -5.51 19.32
C GLY A 157 1.50 -6.10 18.41
N LEU A 158 2.45 -5.30 17.90
CA LEU A 158 3.45 -5.75 16.93
C LEU A 158 4.77 -6.19 17.57
N ARG A 159 5.02 -5.83 18.83
CA ARG A 159 6.22 -6.24 19.59
C ARG A 159 5.83 -6.53 21.03
N ASN A 160 5.81 -7.82 21.38
CA ASN A 160 5.76 -8.22 22.78
C ASN A 160 7.07 -7.82 23.47
N SER A 161 6.91 -7.19 24.63
CA SER A 161 7.85 -7.14 25.76
C SER A 161 9.21 -6.47 25.52
N ILE A 162 9.35 -5.18 25.87
CA ILE A 162 10.33 -4.66 26.86
C ILE A 162 9.75 -3.38 27.50
N MET A 163 9.31 -3.52 28.76
CA MET A 163 9.57 -2.66 29.92
C MET A 163 9.97 -1.18 29.71
N GLY A 164 9.22 -0.26 30.34
CA GLY A 164 9.65 1.11 30.60
C GLY A 164 8.50 2.06 30.92
N LYS A 165 8.04 2.09 32.18
CA LYS A 165 7.21 3.18 32.69
C LYS A 165 8.06 4.46 32.69
N ASN A 166 7.74 5.41 31.80
CA ASN A 166 8.11 6.81 31.98
C ASN A 166 6.83 7.65 31.99
N GLU A 167 6.50 8.14 33.18
CA GLU A 167 5.44 9.09 33.49
C GLU A 167 5.90 10.53 33.16
N GLU A 168 6.24 10.78 31.89
CA GLU A 168 6.20 12.13 31.33
C GLU A 168 5.29 12.09 30.11
N ALA A 169 3.99 12.25 30.36
CA ALA A 169 2.99 12.39 29.31
C ALA A 169 3.21 13.73 28.58
N GLY A 170 4.20 13.74 27.69
CA GLY A 170 4.56 14.89 26.88
C GLY A 170 3.37 15.33 26.03
N ARG A 171 3.04 16.63 26.11
CA ARG A 171 1.96 17.26 25.36
C ARG A 171 2.03 16.91 23.86
N LYS A 172 0.92 16.45 23.28
CA LYS A 172 0.81 16.17 21.85
C LYS A 172 1.22 17.40 21.03
N PRO A 173 2.08 17.27 20.00
CA PRO A 173 2.36 18.36 19.07
C PRO A 173 1.10 18.76 18.28
N ASN A 174 0.98 20.03 17.88
CA ASN A 174 -0.14 20.46 17.04
C ASN A 174 -0.15 19.73 15.67
N SER A 175 -1.32 19.68 15.03
CA SER A 175 -1.50 19.01 13.73
C SER A 175 -0.52 19.52 12.67
N SER A 176 -0.25 20.84 12.62
CA SER A 176 0.69 21.40 11.66
C SER A 176 2.14 20.91 11.83
N VAL A 177 2.62 20.75 13.06
CA VAL A 177 3.95 20.16 13.34
C VAL A 177 3.98 18.69 12.98
N LEU A 178 2.92 17.93 13.29
CA LEU A 178 2.82 16.52 12.92
C LEU A 178 2.82 16.33 11.40
N VAL A 179 2.00 17.10 10.67
CA VAL A 179 1.96 17.07 9.20
C VAL A 179 3.33 17.43 8.61
N LYS A 180 3.99 18.48 9.13
CA LYS A 180 5.33 18.87 8.65
C LYS A 180 6.37 17.76 8.86
N ALA A 181 6.29 17.01 9.96
CA ALA A 181 7.19 15.89 10.24
C ALA A 181 6.82 14.61 9.47
N ALA A 182 5.54 14.32 9.30
CA ALA A 182 5.04 13.11 8.67
C ALA A 182 5.16 13.13 7.13
N MET A 183 4.96 14.29 6.49
CA MET A 183 4.93 14.37 5.02
C MET A 183 6.22 13.88 4.32
N PRO A 184 7.44 14.24 4.78
CA PRO A 184 8.67 13.69 4.20
C PRO A 184 8.76 12.17 4.36
N LYS A 185 8.36 11.63 5.52
CA LYS A 185 8.36 10.20 5.81
C LYS A 185 7.32 9.43 4.98
N ALA A 186 6.14 9.99 4.80
CA ALA A 186 5.12 9.44 3.90
C ALA A 186 5.65 9.37 2.47
N THR A 187 6.34 10.42 2.00
CA THR A 187 6.97 10.45 0.67
C THR A 187 8.06 9.39 0.54
N GLU A 188 8.90 9.20 1.56
CA GLU A 188 9.92 8.16 1.59
C GLU A 188 9.31 6.75 1.46
N ILE A 189 8.26 6.47 2.24
CA ILE A 189 7.55 5.20 2.21
C ILE A 189 6.87 4.98 0.86
N LEU A 190 6.14 5.97 0.35
CA LEU A 190 5.49 5.91 -0.97
C LEU A 190 6.51 5.67 -2.09
N ARG A 191 7.69 6.30 -2.01
CA ARG A 191 8.77 6.09 -2.99
C ARG A 191 9.26 4.65 -2.94
N HIS A 192 9.38 4.07 -1.75
CA HIS A 192 9.75 2.67 -1.60
C HIS A 192 8.68 1.73 -2.17
N LEU A 193 7.40 1.94 -1.84
CA LEU A 193 6.29 1.18 -2.41
C LEU A 193 6.26 1.26 -3.94
N TYR A 194 6.46 2.46 -4.49
CA TYR A 194 6.50 2.66 -5.92
C TYR A 194 7.68 1.93 -6.59
N ARG A 195 8.86 1.89 -5.96
CA ARG A 195 9.98 1.06 -6.44
C ARG A 195 9.65 -0.43 -6.45
N LEU A 196 8.94 -0.93 -5.42
CA LEU A 196 8.46 -2.31 -5.41
C LEU A 196 7.53 -2.56 -6.59
N LEU A 197 6.56 -1.67 -6.84
CA LEU A 197 5.66 -1.78 -7.99
C LEU A 197 6.36 -1.72 -9.36
N LEU A 198 7.59 -1.19 -9.45
CA LEU A 198 8.38 -1.21 -10.69
C LEU A 198 9.15 -2.54 -10.90
N SER A 199 9.20 -3.40 -9.88
CA SER A 199 9.81 -4.73 -9.92
C SER A 199 9.01 -5.69 -10.81
N VAL A 200 9.64 -6.80 -11.22
CA VAL A 200 8.97 -7.97 -11.84
C VAL A 200 8.19 -8.80 -10.83
N ASP A 201 8.56 -8.68 -9.56
CA ASP A 201 7.86 -9.23 -8.43
C ASP A 201 7.72 -8.12 -7.38
N PRO A 202 6.58 -7.41 -7.34
CA PRO A 202 6.38 -6.33 -6.38
C PRO A 202 6.16 -6.81 -4.94
N TRP A 203 5.94 -8.12 -4.75
CA TRP A 203 5.63 -8.71 -3.44
C TRP A 203 6.78 -9.54 -2.87
N GLY A 204 7.76 -9.89 -3.70
CA GLY A 204 8.87 -10.77 -3.35
C GLY A 204 9.53 -10.43 -2.02
N GLU A 205 9.73 -11.47 -1.20
CA GLU A 205 10.53 -11.44 0.03
C GLU A 205 12.04 -11.47 -0.25
N SER A 206 12.46 -11.30 -1.50
CA SER A 206 13.84 -11.47 -1.96
C SER A 206 14.73 -10.25 -1.67
N ASN A 207 14.97 -10.01 -0.37
CA ASN A 207 16.25 -9.77 0.31
C ASN A 207 16.05 -9.05 1.65
#